data_AF-A0A937LHH2-F1
#
_entry.id   AF-A0A937LHH2-F1
#
_cell.length_a   1.000
_cell.length_b   1.000
_cell.length_c   1.000
_cell.angle_alpha   90.00
_cell.angle_beta   90.00
_cell.angle_gamma   90.00
#
_symmetry.space_group_name_H-M   'P 1'
#
loop_
_entity.id
_entity.type
_entity.pdbx_description
1 polymer ?
#
loop_
_entity_poly.entity_id
_entity_poly.type
_entity_poly.pdbx_seq_one_letter_code
_entity_poly.pdbx_strand_id
1 'polypeptide(L)'
;KVFKWVKKSGGLEYFKEQNYQKASALYEYIDNSTFYTNPVHGNNRSIMNVPFILADNNLDSIFLKESEESGLLNLKGHRSVGGMRASIYNAMPLEGVNQLIEFMKLFEAKYG
;
A
#
# COMPACT_ATOMS: atom_id res chain seq x y z
N LYS A 1 -25.59 -5.08 -5.01
CA LYS A 1 -25.38 -3.90 -5.89
C LYS A 1 -23.90 -3.58 -6.17
N VAL A 2 -22.96 -4.53 -6.02
CA VAL A 2 -21.53 -4.36 -6.43
C VAL A 2 -21.32 -4.67 -7.91
N PHE A 3 -21.86 -5.77 -8.42
CA PHE A 3 -21.69 -6.15 -9.84
C PHE A 3 -22.25 -5.11 -10.83
N LYS A 4 -23.33 -4.41 -10.46
CA LYS A 4 -23.87 -3.31 -11.28
C LYS A 4 -22.89 -2.12 -11.36
N TRP A 5 -22.27 -1.75 -10.24
CA TRP A 5 -21.24 -0.73 -10.21
C TRP A 5 -20.03 -1.16 -11.04
N VAL A 6 -19.55 -2.40 -10.87
CA VAL A 6 -18.41 -2.92 -11.63
C VAL A 6 -18.66 -2.82 -13.14
N LYS A 7 -19.84 -3.27 -13.61
CA LYS A 7 -20.21 -3.14 -15.03
C LYS A 7 -20.29 -1.68 -15.48
N LYS A 8 -20.82 -0.78 -14.67
CA LYS A 8 -20.93 0.66 -14.98
C LYS A 8 -19.56 1.34 -15.07
N SER A 9 -18.59 0.93 -14.27
CA SER A 9 -17.24 1.51 -14.25
C SER A 9 -16.36 1.07 -15.43
N GLY A 10 -16.81 0.15 -16.30
CA GLY A 10 -15.99 -0.40 -17.40
C GLY A 10 -15.67 -1.89 -17.25
N GLY A 11 -16.23 -2.56 -16.25
CA GLY A 11 -16.07 -4.01 -16.07
C GLY A 11 -14.73 -4.41 -15.46
N LEU A 12 -14.37 -5.68 -15.63
CA LEU A 12 -13.18 -6.26 -15.00
C LEU A 12 -11.87 -5.72 -15.59
N GLU A 13 -11.84 -5.42 -16.89
CA GLU A 13 -10.62 -4.90 -17.53
C GLU A 13 -10.25 -3.52 -16.99
N TYR A 14 -11.24 -2.63 -16.82
CA TYR A 14 -11.04 -1.34 -16.17
C TYR A 14 -10.40 -1.48 -14.78
N PHE A 15 -10.97 -2.33 -13.90
CA PHE A 15 -10.39 -2.51 -12.57
C PHE A 15 -9.04 -3.20 -12.60
N LYS A 16 -8.81 -4.11 -13.55
CA LYS A 16 -7.49 -4.74 -13.74
C LYS A 16 -6.44 -3.66 -14.01
N GLU A 17 -6.64 -2.81 -15.01
CA GLU A 17 -5.73 -1.70 -15.32
C GLU A 17 -5.50 -0.79 -14.11
N GLN A 18 -6.58 -0.36 -13.44
CA GLN A 18 -6.48 0.52 -12.27
C GLN A 18 -5.75 -0.13 -11.09
N ASN A 19 -5.94 -1.44 -10.86
CA ASN A 19 -5.25 -2.14 -9.78
C ASN A 19 -3.78 -2.37 -10.09
N TYR A 20 -3.44 -2.65 -11.36
CA TYR A 20 -2.03 -2.70 -11.78
C TYR A 20 -1.35 -1.35 -11.62
N GLN A 21 -1.99 -0.24 -12.03
CA GLN A 21 -1.42 1.10 -11.85
C GLN A 21 -1.14 1.41 -10.37
N LYS A 22 -2.13 1.17 -9.50
CA LYS A 22 -1.97 1.33 -8.04
C LYS A 22 -0.83 0.48 -7.47
N ALA A 23 -0.84 -0.81 -7.78
CA ALA A 23 0.14 -1.74 -7.24
C ALA A 23 1.55 -1.40 -7.74
N SER A 24 1.71 -1.13 -9.03
CA SER A 24 3.00 -0.76 -9.61
C SER A 24 3.58 0.50 -8.97
N ALA A 25 2.78 1.55 -8.78
CA ALA A 25 3.25 2.78 -8.15
C ALA A 25 3.77 2.54 -6.72
N LEU A 26 3.06 1.75 -5.92
CA LEU A 26 3.47 1.45 -4.55
C LEU A 26 4.71 0.52 -4.52
N TYR A 27 4.75 -0.52 -5.34
CA TYR A 27 5.90 -1.42 -5.41
C TYR A 27 7.15 -0.71 -5.93
N GLU A 28 7.03 0.14 -6.95
CA GLU A 28 8.15 0.91 -7.48
C GLU A 28 8.78 1.78 -6.40
N TYR A 29 7.97 2.43 -5.55
CA TYR A 29 8.51 3.20 -4.44
C TYR A 29 9.19 2.32 -3.39
N ILE A 30 8.57 1.19 -2.99
CA ILE A 30 9.15 0.25 -2.02
C ILE A 30 10.47 -0.33 -2.54
N ASP A 31 10.53 -0.74 -3.80
CA ASP A 31 11.71 -1.40 -4.38
C ASP A 31 12.91 -0.44 -4.57
N ASN A 32 12.64 0.86 -4.67
CA ASN A 32 13.67 1.90 -4.77
C ASN A 32 14.05 2.51 -3.42
N SER A 33 13.44 2.08 -2.31
CA SER A 33 13.77 2.50 -0.95
C SER A 33 14.73 1.52 -0.29
N THR A 34 15.58 2.02 0.62
CA THR A 34 16.35 1.18 1.55
C THR A 34 15.67 1.06 2.91
N PHE A 35 14.69 1.92 3.18
CA PHE A 35 13.95 2.01 4.43
C PHE A 35 12.70 1.11 4.43
N TYR A 36 12.10 0.84 3.27
CA TYR A 36 10.96 -0.06 3.13
C TYR A 36 11.35 -1.31 2.34
N THR A 37 10.84 -2.47 2.75
CA THR A 37 11.04 -3.73 2.02
C THR A 37 9.75 -4.52 1.90
N ASN A 38 9.59 -5.27 0.82
CA ASN A 38 8.50 -6.23 0.64
C ASN A 38 9.07 -7.66 0.69
N PRO A 39 8.57 -8.54 1.59
CA PRO A 39 9.12 -9.88 1.77
C PRO A 39 8.66 -10.90 0.71
N VAL A 40 7.81 -10.49 -0.25
CA VAL A 40 7.23 -11.37 -1.27
C VAL A 40 8.08 -11.31 -2.53
N HIS A 41 8.41 -12.50 -3.06
CA HIS A 41 9.09 -12.63 -4.35
C HIS A 41 8.35 -11.90 -5.46
N GLY A 42 9.07 -11.15 -6.31
CA GLY A 42 8.50 -10.21 -7.30
C GLY A 42 7.34 -10.79 -8.13
N ASN A 43 7.53 -12.00 -8.68
CA ASN A 43 6.53 -12.67 -9.52
C ASN A 43 5.24 -13.10 -8.78
N ASN A 44 5.25 -13.08 -7.44
CA ASN A 44 4.14 -13.54 -6.59
C ASN A 44 3.45 -12.37 -5.86
N ARG A 45 3.85 -11.13 -6.17
CA ARG A 45 3.32 -9.93 -5.52
C ARG A 45 1.86 -9.69 -5.90
N SER A 46 1.04 -9.46 -4.89
CA SER A 46 -0.40 -9.20 -5.08
C SER A 46 -0.62 -7.77 -5.58
N ILE A 47 -1.54 -7.60 -6.53
CA ILE A 47 -2.03 -6.27 -6.94
C ILE A 47 -3.11 -5.69 -6.02
N MET A 48 -3.44 -6.39 -4.93
CA MET A 48 -4.53 -6.03 -4.01
C MET A 48 -4.05 -5.82 -2.58
N ASN A 49 -3.06 -6.60 -2.13
CA ASN A 49 -2.57 -6.56 -0.76
C ASN A 49 -1.05 -6.47 -0.78
N VAL A 50 -0.51 -5.32 -0.41
CA VAL A 50 0.92 -5.03 -0.46
C VAL A 50 1.45 -5.01 0.98
N PRO A 51 2.01 -6.13 1.48
CA PRO A 51 2.73 -6.12 2.75
C PRO A 51 4.06 -5.39 2.58
N PHE A 52 4.50 -4.65 3.59
CA PHE A 52 5.84 -4.07 3.61
C PHE A 52 6.32 -3.93 5.06
N ILE A 53 7.63 -3.86 5.23
CA ILE A 53 8.33 -3.85 6.51
C ILE A 53 9.31 -2.67 6.49
N LEU A 54 9.43 -1.95 7.61
CA LEU A 54 10.45 -0.92 7.77
C LEU A 54 11.83 -1.55 8.03
N ALA A 55 12.90 -0.82 7.77
CA ALA A 55 14.26 -1.24 8.11
C ALA A 55 14.46 -1.40 9.63
N ASP A 56 13.78 -0.57 10.44
CA ASP A 56 13.71 -0.69 11.89
C ASP A 56 12.26 -0.92 12.37
N ASN A 57 11.99 -2.13 12.86
CA ASN A 57 10.67 -2.53 13.37
C ASN A 57 10.26 -1.75 14.63
N ASN A 58 11.18 -1.07 15.34
CA ASN A 58 10.81 -0.22 16.47
C ASN A 58 9.93 0.97 16.02
N LEU A 59 10.02 1.35 14.75
CA LEU A 59 9.26 2.43 14.15
C LEU A 59 7.85 2.04 13.72
N ASP A 60 7.50 0.74 13.68
CA ASP A 60 6.18 0.25 13.24
C ASP A 60 5.03 0.94 14.00
N SER A 61 5.16 1.06 15.32
CA SER A 61 4.14 1.70 16.16
C SER A 61 3.98 3.19 15.88
N ILE A 62 5.08 3.88 15.57
CA ILE A 62 5.11 5.31 15.25
C ILE A 62 4.53 5.52 13.85
N PHE A 63 4.93 4.71 12.87
CA PHE A 63 4.39 4.72 11.52
C PHE A 63 2.87 4.59 11.53
N LEU A 64 2.35 3.59 12.26
CA LEU A 64 0.90 3.37 12.34
C LEU A 64 0.18 4.57 12.95
N LYS A 65 0.70 5.11 14.06
CA LYS A 65 0.11 6.29 14.70
C LYS A 65 0.10 7.50 13.77
N GLU A 66 1.23 7.84 13.16
CA GLU A 66 1.33 9.02 12.28
C GLU A 66 0.52 8.83 10.98
N SER A 67 0.43 7.59 10.49
CA SER A 67 -0.42 7.28 9.33
C SER A 67 -1.90 7.48 9.66
N GLU A 68 -2.35 7.06 10.85
CA GLU A 68 -3.73 7.28 11.30
C GLU A 68 -4.04 8.77 11.50
N GLU A 69 -3.10 9.54 12.08
CA GLU A 69 -3.20 11.00 12.20
C GLU A 69 -3.26 11.70 10.83
N SER A 70 -2.64 11.11 9.81
CA SER A 70 -2.68 11.55 8.41
C SER A 70 -3.91 11.04 7.63
N GLY A 71 -4.83 10.33 8.30
CA GLY A 71 -6.03 9.76 7.68
C GLY A 71 -5.81 8.47 6.89
N LEU A 72 -4.61 7.88 6.94
CA LEU A 72 -4.25 6.62 6.31
C LEU A 72 -4.51 5.46 7.27
N LEU A 73 -5.76 5.01 7.32
CA LEU A 73 -6.23 4.02 8.29
C LEU A 73 -5.96 2.57 7.85
N ASN A 74 -5.95 1.66 8.83
CA ASN A 74 -5.92 0.19 8.63
C ASN A 74 -4.66 -0.35 7.91
N LEU A 75 -3.51 0.27 8.13
CA LEU A 75 -2.23 -0.18 7.56
C LEU A 75 -1.51 -1.25 8.38
N LYS A 76 -1.99 -1.60 9.58
CA LYS A 76 -1.33 -2.61 10.44
C LYS A 76 -1.26 -3.97 9.74
N GLY A 77 -0.05 -4.51 9.66
CA GLY A 77 0.23 -5.84 9.11
C GLY A 77 -0.35 -6.98 9.93
N HIS A 78 -0.28 -8.19 9.40
CA HIS A 78 -0.76 -9.37 10.13
C HIS A 78 0.16 -9.68 11.31
N ARG A 79 -0.43 -10.05 12.46
CA ARG A 79 0.30 -10.32 13.72
C ARG A 79 1.49 -11.27 13.60
N SER A 80 1.45 -12.20 12.63
CA SER A 80 2.49 -13.21 12.42
C SER A 80 3.71 -12.69 11.66
N VAL A 81 3.60 -11.57 10.95
CA VAL A 81 4.66 -11.03 10.08
C VAL A 81 5.12 -9.65 10.57
N GLY A 82 4.29 -8.92 11.33
CA GLY A 82 4.59 -7.55 11.73
C GLY A 82 4.44 -6.56 10.57
N GLY A 83 5.04 -5.38 10.70
CA GLY A 83 5.05 -4.35 9.66
C GLY A 83 3.65 -3.87 9.26
N MET A 84 3.52 -3.56 7.98
CA MET A 84 2.34 -2.92 7.39
C MET A 84 1.76 -3.76 6.26
N ARG A 85 0.50 -3.49 5.95
CA ARG A 85 -0.19 -4.04 4.79
C ARG A 85 -1.14 -3.02 4.20
N ALA A 86 -0.82 -2.50 3.03
CA ALA A 86 -1.73 -1.67 2.25
C ALA A 86 -2.70 -2.55 1.45
N SER A 87 -4.00 -2.43 1.71
CA SER A 87 -5.05 -3.14 0.97
C SER A 87 -5.68 -2.22 -0.06
N ILE A 88 -5.32 -2.39 -1.34
CA ILE A 88 -5.61 -1.49 -2.45
C ILE A 88 -6.66 -2.07 -3.42
N TYR A 89 -7.79 -2.53 -2.88
CA TYR A 89 -8.90 -3.13 -3.64
C TYR A 89 -9.51 -2.17 -4.69
N ASN A 90 -10.43 -2.67 -5.52
CA ASN A 90 -11.11 -1.93 -6.58
C ASN A 90 -11.66 -0.54 -6.19
N ALA A 91 -12.16 -0.40 -4.96
CA ALA A 91 -12.74 0.85 -4.48
C ALA A 91 -11.69 1.84 -3.94
N MET A 92 -10.43 1.41 -3.76
CA MET A 92 -9.33 2.28 -3.40
C MET A 92 -8.90 3.10 -4.63
N PRO A 93 -8.96 4.44 -4.55
CA PRO A 93 -8.52 5.31 -5.64
C PRO A 93 -6.99 5.36 -5.74
N LEU A 94 -6.46 5.74 -6.91
CA LEU A 94 -5.02 5.90 -7.12
C LEU A 94 -4.46 7.02 -6.26
N GLU A 95 -5.24 8.08 -6.05
CA GLU A 95 -4.92 9.22 -5.20
C GLU A 95 -4.64 8.77 -3.76
N GLY A 96 -5.36 7.78 -3.23
CA GLY A 96 -5.10 7.23 -1.91
C GLY A 96 -3.76 6.49 -1.81
N VAL A 97 -3.37 5.80 -2.89
CA VAL A 97 -2.02 5.18 -2.98
C VAL A 97 -0.93 6.24 -3.08
N ASN A 98 -1.16 7.31 -3.84
CA ASN A 98 -0.21 8.41 -3.94
C ASN A 98 -0.04 9.15 -2.59
N GLN A 99 -1.13 9.34 -1.84
CA GLN A 99 -1.05 9.90 -0.48
C GLN A 99 -0.26 9.00 0.47
N LEU A 100 -0.43 7.67 0.37
CA LEU A 100 0.38 6.72 1.13
C LEU A 100 1.87 6.84 0.76
N ILE A 101 2.20 6.88 -0.53
CA ILE A 101 3.58 7.03 -0.99
C ILE A 101 4.19 8.34 -0.48
N GLU A 102 3.44 9.44 -0.54
CA GLU A 102 3.91 10.73 -0.03
C GLU A 102 4.15 10.71 1.48
N PHE A 103 3.23 10.12 2.24
CA PHE A 103 3.42 9.88 3.66
C PHE A 103 4.68 9.04 3.93
N MET A 104 4.88 7.95 3.18
CA MET A 104 6.06 7.09 3.34
C MET A 104 7.36 7.85 3.06
N LYS A 105 7.40 8.74 2.06
CA LYS A 105 8.56 9.60 1.79
C LYS A 105 8.86 10.55 2.93
N LEU A 106 7.83 11.22 3.46
CA LEU A 106 7.98 12.14 4.59
C LEU A 106 8.43 11.41 5.85
N PHE A 107 7.90 10.21 6.08
CA PHE A 107 8.29 9.37 7.21
C PHE A 107 9.74 8.90 7.08
N GLU A 108 10.15 8.41 5.90
CA GLU A 108 11.54 8.02 5.63
C GLU A 108 12.50 9.21 5.78
N ALA A 109 12.14 10.40 5.30
CA ALA A 109 12.96 11.60 5.48
C ALA A 109 13.12 12.04 6.95
N LYS A 110 12.18 11.67 7.82
CA LYS A 110 12.17 12.03 9.24
C LYS A 110 12.86 10.98 10.13
N TYR A 111 12.82 9.70 9.74
CA TYR A 111 13.23 8.58 10.59
C TYR A 111 14.29 7.65 9.97
N GLY A 112 14.62 7.83 8.68
CA GLY A 112 15.63 7.08 7.95
C GLY A 112 17.04 7.62 8.07
#